data_AF-A0A0N4WL92-F1
#
_entry.id   AF-A0A0N4WL92-F1
#
_cell.length_a   1.000
_cell.length_b   1.000
_cell.length_c   1.000
_cell.angle_alpha   90.00
_cell.angle_beta   90.00
_cell.angle_gamma   90.00
#
_symmetry.space_group_name_H-M   'P 1'
#
loop_
_entity.id
_entity.type
_entity.pdbx_description
1 polymer ?
#
loop_
_entity_poly.entity_id
_entity_poly.type
_entity_poly.pdbx_seq_one_letter_code
_entity_poly.pdbx_strand_id
1 'polypeptide(L)'
;MNIDSYKSLTAQIGRLRLRRYGSTPALTIFVVYAPTSSYEEEELNSFYVDLERLYREDHTFFKVIVGDFNAKFGPRRTGNELVIELTDWNEQRERLPEFILSTHSIHGNSLF
;
A
#
# COMPACT_ATOMS: atom_id res chain seq x y z
N MET A 1 -6.63 -15.29 -16.42
CA MET A 1 -6.24 -13.88 -16.19
C MET A 1 -4.81 -13.76 -16.70
N ASN A 2 -4.50 -12.77 -17.53
CA ASN A 2 -3.20 -12.67 -18.18
C ASN A 2 -2.45 -11.44 -17.64
N ILE A 3 -1.12 -11.50 -17.69
CA ILE A 3 -0.28 -10.34 -17.43
C ILE A 3 -0.40 -9.42 -18.64
N ASP A 4 -0.90 -8.21 -18.42
CA ASP A 4 -0.98 -7.15 -19.42
C ASP A 4 0.36 -6.39 -19.49
N SER A 5 0.88 -6.00 -18.33
CA SER A 5 2.19 -5.35 -18.23
C SER A 5 2.77 -5.44 -16.83
N TYR A 6 4.09 -5.39 -16.72
CA TYR A 6 4.81 -5.20 -15.47
C TYR A 6 5.81 -4.05 -15.64
N LYS A 7 5.93 -3.19 -14.61
CA LYS A 7 6.91 -2.11 -14.57
C LYS A 7 7.44 -1.92 -13.15
N SER A 8 8.75 -1.97 -12.98
CA SER A 8 9.40 -1.43 -11.77
C SER A 8 9.45 0.09 -11.89
N LEU A 9 8.87 0.80 -10.94
CA LEU A 9 8.76 2.26 -10.95
C LEU A 9 9.86 2.89 -10.10
N THR A 10 10.16 2.28 -8.97
CA THR A 10 11.32 2.55 -8.13
C THR A 10 11.95 1.22 -7.70
N ALA A 11 12.99 1.26 -6.87
CA ALA A 11 13.53 0.06 -6.23
C ALA A 11 12.53 -0.60 -5.26
N GLN A 12 11.57 0.18 -4.75
CA GLN A 12 10.63 -0.20 -3.70
C GLN A 12 9.21 -0.45 -4.22
N ILE A 13 8.89 0.00 -5.43
CA ILE A 13 7.52 -0.06 -5.98
C ILE A 13 7.53 -0.68 -7.37
N GLY A 14 6.84 -1.81 -7.50
CA GLY A 14 6.49 -2.46 -8.75
C GLY A 14 5.00 -2.35 -9.05
N ARG A 15 4.64 -2.27 -10.33
CA ARG A 15 3.25 -2.28 -10.80
C ARG A 15 3.02 -3.41 -11.79
N LEU A 16 2.12 -4.33 -11.45
CA LEU A 16 1.66 -5.42 -12.27
C LEU A 16 0.21 -5.17 -12.70
N ARG A 17 -0.03 -5.03 -13.99
CA ARG A 17 -1.37 -4.95 -14.56
C ARG A 17 -1.80 -6.31 -15.06
N LEU A 18 -2.97 -6.74 -14.60
CA LEU A 18 -3.62 -7.98 -14.98
C LEU A 18 -4.90 -7.66 -15.73
N ARG A 19 -5.06 -8.29 -16.89
CA ARG A 19 -6.25 -8.14 -17.72
C ARG A 19 -6.78 -9.51 -18.14
N ARG A 20 -8.10 -9.64 -18.16
CA ARG A 20 -8.78 -10.76 -18.80
C ARG A 20 -9.43 -10.25 -20.09
N TYR A 21 -9.36 -11.03 -21.16
CA TYR A 21 -10.09 -10.71 -22.39
C TYR A 21 -11.60 -10.67 -22.13
N GLY A 22 -12.30 -9.75 -22.81
CA GLY A 22 -13.74 -9.49 -22.62
C GLY A 22 -14.02 -8.29 -21.70
N SER A 23 -15.24 -8.22 -21.18
CA SER A 23 -15.74 -7.08 -20.38
C SER A 23 -15.34 -7.12 -18.89
N THR A 24 -14.41 -7.99 -18.50
CA THR A 24 -13.95 -8.04 -17.10
C THR A 24 -13.07 -6.82 -16.82
N PRO A 25 -13.33 -6.04 -15.75
CA PRO A 25 -12.49 -4.91 -15.41
C PRO A 25 -11.05 -5.34 -15.12
N ALA A 26 -10.08 -4.50 -15.50
CA ALA A 26 -8.67 -4.75 -15.24
C ALA A 26 -8.35 -4.61 -13.74
N LEU A 27 -7.31 -5.33 -13.30
CA LEU A 27 -6.76 -5.30 -11.95
C LEU A 27 -5.32 -4.81 -12.00
N THR A 28 -4.98 -3.82 -11.19
CA THR A 28 -3.58 -3.45 -10.92
C THR A 28 -3.17 -3.93 -9.53
N ILE A 29 -2.02 -4.60 -9.46
CA ILE A 29 -1.35 -4.97 -8.22
C ILE A 29 -0.09 -4.12 -8.11
N PHE A 30 -0.02 -3.31 -7.05
CA PHE A 30 1.21 -2.65 -6.64
C PHE A 30 1.92 -3.56 -5.65
N VAL A 31 3.16 -3.92 -5.98
CA VAL A 31 4.04 -4.65 -5.07
C VAL A 31 4.98 -3.64 -4.45
N VAL A 32 4.99 -3.57 -3.12
CA VAL A 32 5.75 -2.55 -2.39
C VAL A 32 6.68 -3.17 -1.36
N TYR A 33 7.78 -2.48 -1.09
CA TYR A 33 8.64 -2.73 0.06
C TYR A 33 9.00 -1.38 0.66
N ALA A 34 8.40 -1.02 1.79
CA ALA A 34 8.64 0.27 2.41
C ALA A 34 10.06 0.33 3.00
N PRO A 35 10.69 1.52 3.03
CA PRO A 35 11.92 1.72 3.80
C PRO A 35 11.78 1.24 5.24
N THR A 36 12.87 0.84 5.90
CA THR A 36 12.85 0.58 7.35
C THR A 36 12.87 1.90 8.13
N SER A 37 12.43 1.89 9.39
CA SER A 37 12.41 3.11 10.24
C SER A 37 13.79 3.66 10.62
N SER A 38 14.86 3.09 10.07
CA SER A 38 16.24 3.54 10.21
C SER A 38 16.67 4.49 9.08
N TYR A 39 15.87 4.62 8.03
CA TYR A 39 16.10 5.55 6.93
C TYR A 39 15.63 6.97 7.30
N GLU A 40 16.14 7.98 6.59
CA GLU A 40 15.75 9.38 6.76
C GLU A 40 14.24 9.58 6.48
N GLU A 41 13.60 10.48 7.22
CA GLU A 41 12.15 10.74 7.10
C GLU A 41 11.76 11.14 5.67
N GLU A 42 12.65 11.85 4.97
CA GLU A 42 12.46 12.27 3.59
C GLU A 42 12.28 11.09 2.62
N GLU A 43 13.04 10.01 2.80
CA GLU A 43 12.91 8.80 1.97
C GLU A 43 11.60 8.07 2.25
N LEU A 44 11.20 8.01 3.52
CA LEU A 44 9.91 7.44 3.92
C LEU A 44 8.74 8.24 3.33
N ASN A 45 8.80 9.56 3.43
CA ASN A 45 7.78 10.46 2.87
C ASN A 45 7.73 10.35 1.34
N SER A 46 8.88 10.30 0.67
CA SER A 46 8.99 10.06 -0.77
C SER A 46 8.26 8.78 -1.18
N PHE A 47 8.47 7.68 -0.45
CA PHE A 47 7.82 6.41 -0.74
C PHE A 47 6.29 6.51 -0.73
N TYR A 48 5.70 7.13 0.30
CA TYR A 48 4.24 7.27 0.39
C TYR A 48 3.67 8.24 -0.64
N VAL A 49 4.36 9.35 -0.92
CA VAL A 49 3.97 10.31 -1.97
C VAL A 49 3.99 9.65 -3.35
N ASP A 50 5.04 8.89 -3.66
CA ASP A 50 5.15 8.16 -4.92
C ASP A 50 4.08 7.09 -5.03
N LEU A 51 3.85 6.30 -3.97
CA LEU A 51 2.83 5.26 -3.96
C LEU A 51 1.42 5.84 -4.14
N GLU A 52 1.10 6.94 -3.46
CA GLU A 52 -0.19 7.61 -3.58
C GLU A 52 -0.42 8.17 -4.98
N ARG A 53 0.60 8.83 -5.54
CA ARG A 53 0.56 9.32 -6.93
C ARG A 53 0.27 8.16 -7.89
N LEU A 54 1.00 7.06 -7.77
CA LEU A 54 0.82 5.89 -8.63
C LEU A 54 -0.53 5.22 -8.47
N TYR A 55 -1.04 5.13 -7.24
CA TYR A 55 -2.36 4.61 -6.96
C TYR A 55 -3.46 5.48 -7.60
N ARG A 56 -3.33 6.81 -7.55
CA ARG A 56 -4.29 7.75 -8.15
C ARG A 56 -4.21 7.81 -9.68
N GLU A 57 -3.00 7.80 -10.25
CA GLU A 57 -2.76 7.80 -11.70
C GLU A 57 -3.24 6.53 -12.40
N ASP A 58 -3.27 5.40 -11.70
CA ASP A 58 -3.74 4.16 -12.32
C ASP A 58 -5.26 4.21 -12.55
N HIS A 59 -5.71 3.82 -13.75
CA HIS A 59 -7.11 3.89 -14.14
C HIS A 59 -7.81 2.53 -14.15
N THR A 60 -7.20 1.50 -13.55
CA THR A 60 -7.88 0.20 -13.40
C THR A 60 -8.97 0.24 -12.33
N PHE A 61 -9.99 -0.59 -12.51
CA PHE A 61 -11.15 -0.63 -11.63
C PHE A 61 -10.80 -1.25 -10.27
N PHE A 62 -10.05 -2.34 -10.28
CA PHE A 62 -9.56 -2.97 -9.06
C PHE A 62 -8.09 -2.63 -8.86
N LYS A 63 -7.75 -2.17 -7.67
CA LYS A 63 -6.38 -1.87 -7.26
C LYS A 63 -6.09 -2.60 -5.97
N VAL A 64 -4.93 -3.23 -5.90
CA VAL A 64 -4.48 -3.96 -4.72
C VAL A 64 -3.04 -3.54 -4.45
N ILE A 65 -2.72 -3.29 -3.19
CA ILE A 65 -1.35 -3.01 -2.76
C ILE A 65 -0.95 -4.16 -1.83
N VAL A 66 0.15 -4.83 -2.17
CA VAL A 66 0.72 -5.93 -1.40
C VAL A 66 2.19 -5.67 -1.15
N GLY A 67 2.67 -5.98 0.04
CA GLY A 67 4.04 -5.69 0.37
C GLY A 67 4.28 -5.60 1.86
N ASP A 68 5.55 -5.55 2.21
CA ASP A 68 5.97 -5.25 3.56
C ASP A 68 6.08 -3.73 3.73
N PHE A 69 5.28 -3.18 4.63
CA PHE A 69 5.30 -1.75 4.95
C PHE A 69 6.24 -1.43 6.12
N ASN A 70 6.88 -2.44 6.74
CA ASN A 70 7.69 -2.29 7.94
C ASN A 70 6.94 -1.53 9.07
N ALA A 71 5.60 -1.59 9.06
CA ALA A 71 4.73 -0.91 10.00
C ALA A 71 4.15 -1.92 11.00
N LYS A 72 4.21 -1.59 12.29
CA LYS A 72 3.62 -2.42 13.35
C LYS A 72 2.18 -1.98 13.60
N PHE A 73 1.22 -2.85 13.29
CA PHE A 73 -0.16 -2.67 13.75
C PHE A 73 -0.39 -3.33 15.10
N GLY A 74 -1.09 -2.63 16.00
CA GLY A 74 -1.65 -3.24 17.22
C GLY A 74 -2.81 -4.20 16.90
N PRO A 75 -3.28 -5.00 17.89
CA PRO A 75 -4.40 -5.90 17.71
C PRO A 75 -5.66 -5.15 17.22
N ARG A 76 -6.35 -5.71 16.22
CA ARG A 76 -7.63 -5.16 15.74
C ARG A 76 -8.71 -5.40 16.79
N ARG A 77 -9.18 -4.36 17.48
CA ARG A 77 -10.43 -4.43 18.26
C ARG A 77 -11.62 -4.29 17.32
N THR A 78 -12.59 -5.18 17.42
CA THR A 78 -13.87 -5.12 16.71
C THR A 78 -14.66 -3.88 17.14
N GLY A 79 -14.78 -2.91 16.24
CA GLY A 79 -15.53 -1.66 16.43
C GLY A 79 -15.10 -0.65 15.37
N ASN A 80 -16.01 0.19 14.88
CA ASN A 80 -15.82 1.10 13.73
C ASN A 80 -14.86 2.28 13.99
N GLU A 81 -13.87 2.11 14.85
CA GLU A 81 -12.84 3.11 15.16
C GLU A 81 -11.51 2.41 15.33
N LEU A 82 -10.55 2.77 14.48
CA LEU A 82 -9.16 2.36 14.57
C LEU A 82 -8.51 3.05 15.78
N VAL A 83 -8.76 2.54 16.98
CA VAL A 83 -7.97 2.93 18.16
C VAL A 83 -6.80 1.97 18.27
N ILE A 84 -5.64 2.45 17.86
CA ILE A 84 -4.35 1.74 17.85
C ILE A 84 -3.82 1.69 19.29
N GLU A 85 -3.67 0.50 19.87
CA GLU A 85 -3.09 0.32 21.21
C GLU A 85 -1.60 0.73 21.22
N LEU A 86 -1.31 1.67 22.13
CA LEU A 86 -0.09 2.45 22.28
C LEU A 86 0.98 1.68 23.07
N THR A 87 2.04 1.22 22.39
CA THR A 87 3.30 0.85 23.08
C THR A 87 4.59 1.12 22.31
N ASP A 88 4.57 1.67 21.10
CA ASP A 88 5.78 2.16 20.39
C ASP A 88 5.37 3.23 19.36
N TRP A 89 5.70 4.50 19.55
CA TRP A 89 5.30 5.58 18.64
C TRP A 89 6.45 5.90 17.68
N ASN A 90 6.32 5.62 16.38
CA ASN A 90 7.23 6.11 15.34
C ASN A 90 6.43 6.65 14.14
N GLU A 91 6.98 7.62 13.41
CA GLU A 91 6.29 8.30 12.29
C GLU A 91 5.82 7.32 11.21
N GLN A 92 6.54 6.20 11.05
CA GLN A 92 6.19 5.13 10.14
C GLN A 92 4.85 4.43 10.48
N ARG A 93 4.42 4.46 11.75
CA ARG A 93 3.10 3.96 12.16
C ARG A 93 1.95 4.85 11.74
N GLU A 94 2.14 6.17 11.58
CA GLU A 94 1.05 7.08 11.18
C GLU A 94 0.85 7.10 9.67
N ARG A 95 1.92 6.98 8.90
CA ARG A 95 1.88 7.09 7.43
C ARG A 95 1.01 6.04 6.76
N LEU A 96 1.04 4.78 7.22
CA LEU A 96 0.23 3.73 6.62
C LEU A 96 -1.28 3.91 6.86
N PRO A 97 -1.75 4.17 8.10
CA PRO A 97 -3.13 4.60 8.34
C PRO A 97 -3.55 5.83 7.52
N GLU A 98 -2.73 6.89 7.46
CA GLU A 98 -3.00 8.08 6.64
C GLU A 98 -3.18 7.73 5.16
N PHE A 99 -2.29 6.91 4.62
CA PHE A 99 -2.36 6.43 3.24
C PHE A 99 -3.60 5.58 2.96
N ILE A 100 -3.97 4.69 3.89
CA ILE A 100 -5.19 3.87 3.77
C ILE A 100 -6.43 4.77 3.71
N LEU A 101 -6.49 5.79 4.58
CA LEU A 101 -7.56 6.77 4.61
C LEU A 101 -7.59 7.60 3.31
N SER A 102 -6.44 8.12 2.85
CA SER A 102 -6.38 8.97 1.65
C SER A 102 -6.83 8.22 0.39
N THR A 103 -6.51 6.93 0.30
CA THR A 103 -6.85 6.07 -0.84
C THR A 103 -8.23 5.41 -0.73
N HIS A 104 -8.94 5.60 0.40
CA HIS A 104 -10.21 4.94 0.72
C HIS A 104 -10.12 3.41 0.58
N SER A 105 -8.97 2.85 0.94
CA SER A 105 -8.68 1.42 0.78
C SER A 105 -9.10 0.63 2.01
N ILE A 106 -9.35 -0.67 1.84
CA ILE A 106 -9.56 -1.59 2.95
C ILE A 106 -8.26 -2.34 3.19
N HIS A 107 -7.76 -2.29 4.42
CA HIS A 107 -6.57 -3.03 4.83
C HIS A 107 -6.92 -4.40 5.40
N GLY A 108 -6.35 -5.46 4.81
CA GLY A 108 -6.39 -6.82 5.34
C GLY A 108 -5.01 -7.19 5.87
N ASN A 109 -4.88 -7.42 7.18
CA ASN A 109 -3.60 -7.85 7.76
C ASN A 109 -3.42 -9.37 7.54
N SER A 110 -2.26 -9.78 7.06
CA SER A 110 -1.83 -11.17 7.02
C SER A 110 -0.51 -11.29 7.77
N LEU A 111 -0.47 -12.14 8.79
CA LEU A 111 0.75 -12.46 9.52
C LEU A 111 1.69 -13.20 8.56
N PHE A 112 2.71 -12.53 8.04
CA PHE A 112 3.84 -13.15 7.34
C PHE A 112 5.13 -12.66 7.99
#